data_AF-A0A9X2VYK6-F1
#
_entry.id   AF-A0A9X2VYK6-F1
#
_cell.length_a   1.000
_cell.length_b   1.000
_cell.length_c   1.000
_cell.angle_alpha   90.00
_cell.angle_beta   90.00
_cell.angle_gamma   90.00
#
_symmetry.space_group_name_H-M   'P 1'
#
loop_
_entity.id
_entity.type
_entity.pdbx_description
1 polymer ?
#
loop_
_entity_poly.entity_id
_entity_poly.type
_entity_poly.pdbx_seq_one_letter_code
_entity_poly.pdbx_strand_id
1 'polypeptide(L)'
;MKKIALIALPLTLGLAACGSTDDASTAAEADTVEMPADEAMAGVTEEPVADPSANASEDAAAEPTDAAQATAEQAGANAAEVAARAQAAAAAAEAATDAQ
;
A
#
# COMPACT_ATOMS: atom_id res chain seq x y z
N MET A 1 -6.09 48.33 11.94
CA MET A 1 -5.48 47.30 12.83
C MET A 1 -3.97 47.44 12.69
N LYS A 2 -3.31 47.84 13.78
CA LYS A 2 -1.90 48.27 13.79
C LYS A 2 -0.99 47.04 13.61
N LYS A 3 -0.10 47.16 12.63
CA LYS A 3 0.84 46.15 12.15
C LYS A 3 1.81 45.81 13.30
N ILE A 4 1.76 44.59 13.80
CA ILE A 4 2.76 44.09 14.75
C ILE A 4 4.04 43.90 13.96
N ALA A 5 4.89 44.93 13.98
CA ALA A 5 6.28 44.85 13.60
C ALA A 5 7.03 44.15 14.74
N LEU A 6 7.31 42.87 14.57
CA LEU A 6 8.30 42.14 15.37
C LEU A 6 9.12 41.28 14.40
N ILE A 7 10.04 41.95 13.72
CA ILE A 7 11.14 41.31 13.00
C ILE A 7 12.33 41.25 13.95
N ALA A 8 13.06 40.14 13.87
CA ALA A 8 14.40 39.88 14.38
C ALA A 8 14.53 39.35 15.82
N LEU A 9 14.28 38.04 15.96
CA LEU A 9 15.23 37.20 16.68
C LEU A 9 15.77 36.15 15.69
N PRO A 10 17.07 36.12 15.38
CA PRO A 10 17.64 35.09 14.51
C PRO A 10 17.63 33.77 15.28
N LEU A 11 16.59 32.97 15.08
CA LEU A 11 16.58 31.55 15.48
C LEU A 11 17.55 30.70 14.63
N THR A 12 18.37 31.35 13.79
CA THR A 12 19.27 30.72 12.83
C THR A 12 20.66 30.41 13.38
N LEU A 13 21.02 30.85 14.60
CA LEU A 13 22.31 30.48 15.22
C LEU A 13 22.28 29.15 15.99
N GLY A 14 21.14 28.45 16.02
CA GLY A 14 21.03 27.09 16.58
C GLY A 14 21.06 25.97 15.55
N LEU A 15 20.87 26.27 14.26
CA LEU A 15 20.79 25.24 13.20
C LEU A 15 22.14 24.98 12.51
N ALA A 16 23.12 25.88 12.62
CA ALA A 16 24.47 25.62 12.10
C ALA A 16 25.25 24.60 12.95
N ALA A 17 24.80 24.32 14.19
CA ALA A 17 25.31 23.23 15.01
C ALA A 17 24.52 21.91 14.83
N CYS A 18 23.38 21.95 14.14
CA CYS A 18 22.58 20.77 13.77
C CYS A 18 22.63 20.51 12.24
N GLY A 19 23.67 21.04 11.58
CA GLY A 19 23.86 21.01 10.14
C GLY A 19 25.25 20.51 9.71
N SER A 20 26.03 19.95 10.64
CA SER A 20 27.09 19.01 10.26
C SER A 20 26.45 17.64 10.23
N THR A 21 25.71 17.35 9.17
CA THR A 21 25.40 15.97 8.82
C THR A 21 26.73 15.37 8.37
N ASP A 22 27.53 14.96 9.35
CA ASP A 22 28.41 13.82 9.13
C ASP A 22 27.52 12.73 8.55
N ASP A 23 27.95 12.10 7.45
CA ASP A 23 27.22 11.01 6.84
C ASP A 23 27.21 9.85 7.84
N ALA A 24 26.22 9.88 8.74
CA ALA A 24 26.05 8.87 9.78
C ALA A 24 25.74 7.50 9.16
N SER A 25 25.41 7.46 7.87
CA SER A 25 25.26 6.24 7.08
C SER A 25 26.59 5.50 6.92
N THR A 26 27.72 6.20 6.76
CA THR A 26 29.05 5.57 6.65
C THR A 26 29.58 5.10 8.01
N ALA A 27 29.33 5.86 9.08
CA ALA A 27 29.75 5.48 10.44
C ALA A 27 28.87 4.37 11.06
N ALA A 28 27.68 4.15 10.50
CA ALA A 28 26.73 3.11 10.89
C ALA A 28 26.48 2.10 9.75
N GLU A 29 27.45 1.88 8.87
CA GLU A 29 27.53 0.56 8.23
C GLU A 29 27.84 -0.41 9.36
N ALA A 30 26.80 -1.08 9.87
CA ALA A 30 27.01 -2.22 10.74
C ALA A 30 27.94 -3.15 9.96
N ASP A 31 29.14 -3.40 10.50
CA ASP A 31 29.95 -4.53 10.08
C ASP A 31 28.98 -5.70 10.05
N THR A 32 28.53 -6.09 8.85
CA THR A 32 27.65 -7.23 8.70
C THR A 32 28.50 -8.34 9.24
N VAL A 33 28.16 -8.76 10.46
CA VAL A 33 28.94 -9.74 11.18
C VAL A 33 28.95 -10.93 10.25
N GLU A 34 30.10 -11.23 9.66
CA GLU A 34 30.32 -12.46 8.87
C GLU A 34 30.27 -13.70 9.78
N MET A 35 29.59 -13.60 10.91
CA MET A 35 29.21 -14.68 11.79
C MET A 35 28.02 -15.37 11.12
N PRO A 36 28.21 -16.56 10.55
CA PRO A 36 27.14 -17.27 9.90
C PRO A 36 25.96 -17.44 10.85
N ALA A 37 24.74 -17.46 10.31
CA ALA A 37 23.53 -17.65 11.12
C ALA A 37 23.63 -18.88 12.05
N ASP A 38 24.33 -19.93 11.60
CA ASP A 38 24.60 -21.14 12.38
C ASP A 38 25.44 -20.87 13.65
N GLU A 39 26.41 -19.96 13.59
CA GLU A 39 27.27 -19.62 14.74
C GLU A 39 26.50 -18.76 15.76
N ALA A 40 25.63 -17.86 15.30
CA ALA A 40 24.73 -17.10 16.16
C ALA A 40 23.70 -18.00 16.88
N MET A 41 23.33 -19.11 16.25
CA MET A 41 22.36 -20.08 16.78
C MET A 41 23.01 -21.23 17.57
N ALA A 42 24.34 -21.31 17.65
CA ALA A 42 25.05 -22.44 18.28
C ALA A 42 24.75 -22.65 19.78
N GLY A 43 24.27 -21.60 20.47
CA GLY A 43 23.86 -21.66 21.88
C GLY A 43 22.38 -21.97 22.10
N VAL A 44 21.56 -22.02 21.04
CA VAL A 44 20.14 -22.33 21.12
C VAL A 44 19.98 -23.84 21.12
N THR A 45 19.56 -24.40 22.25
CA THR A 45 19.38 -25.85 22.45
C THR A 45 17.92 -26.23 22.65
N GLU A 46 17.07 -25.22 22.79
CA GLU A 46 15.65 -25.32 23.01
C GLU A 46 14.95 -25.83 21.74
N GLU A 47 14.17 -26.88 21.91
CA GLU A 47 13.29 -27.34 20.82
C GLU A 47 12.16 -26.32 20.61
N PRO A 48 11.76 -26.07 19.36
CA PRO A 48 10.62 -25.21 19.07
C PRO A 48 9.36 -25.79 19.73
N VAL A 49 8.71 -24.98 20.57
CA VAL A 49 7.46 -25.37 21.22
C VAL A 49 6.32 -25.17 20.24
N ALA A 50 5.49 -26.21 20.08
CA ALA A 50 4.30 -26.13 19.25
C ALA A 50 3.31 -25.09 19.79
N ASP A 51 2.95 -24.11 18.96
CA ASP A 51 1.86 -23.19 19.26
C ASP A 51 0.52 -23.89 19.03
N PRO A 52 -0.33 -24.07 20.06
CA PRO A 52 -1.63 -24.72 19.93
C PRO A 52 -2.60 -23.95 19.01
N SER A 53 -2.31 -22.68 18.73
CA SER A 53 -3.06 -21.80 17.85
C SER A 53 -2.45 -21.65 16.46
N ALA A 54 -1.37 -22.38 16.12
CA ALA A 54 -0.75 -22.31 14.79
C ALA A 54 -1.71 -22.62 13.63
N ASN A 55 -2.78 -23.38 13.91
CA ASN A 55 -3.85 -23.70 12.95
C ASN A 55 -5.20 -23.08 13.37
N ALA A 56 -5.18 -22.07 14.25
CA ALA A 56 -6.39 -21.32 14.56
C ALA A 56 -6.84 -20.62 13.27
N SER A 57 -7.92 -21.14 12.68
CA SER A 57 -8.61 -20.48 11.58
C SER A 57 -9.17 -19.16 12.12
N GLU A 58 -8.61 -18.03 11.70
CA GLU A 58 -9.35 -16.77 11.71
C GLU A 58 -10.55 -16.98 10.80
N ASP A 59 -11.68 -17.28 11.43
CA ASP A 59 -13.01 -17.46 10.86
C ASP A 59 -13.07 -17.38 9.32
N ALA A 60 -12.76 -18.50 8.66
CA ALA A 60 -13.00 -18.65 7.23
C ALA A 60 -14.50 -18.54 6.87
N ALA A 61 -15.39 -18.37 7.87
CA ALA A 61 -16.79 -18.01 7.70
C ALA A 61 -17.05 -16.49 7.80
N ALA A 62 -16.05 -15.65 7.50
CA ALA A 62 -16.32 -14.37 6.85
C ALA A 62 -16.99 -14.66 5.49
N GLU A 63 -18.27 -15.01 5.55
CA GLU A 63 -19.16 -15.16 4.40
C GLU A 63 -18.94 -13.92 3.52
N PRO A 64 -18.64 -14.09 2.22
CA PRO A 64 -18.61 -12.97 1.32
C PRO A 64 -19.98 -12.30 1.41
N THR A 65 -20.04 -11.11 2.03
CA THR A 65 -21.25 -10.29 2.03
C THR A 65 -21.74 -10.22 0.59
N ASP A 66 -23.04 -10.42 0.35
CA ASP A 66 -23.70 -10.65 -0.95
C ASP A 66 -23.23 -9.74 -2.11
N ALA A 67 -22.61 -8.59 -1.81
CA ALA A 67 -21.95 -7.71 -2.76
C ALA A 67 -20.76 -8.34 -3.53
N ALA A 68 -20.15 -9.44 -3.06
CA ALA A 68 -18.95 -10.04 -3.67
C ALA A 68 -19.21 -11.24 -4.59
N GLN A 69 -20.43 -11.78 -4.65
CA GLN A 69 -20.76 -12.96 -5.46
C GLN A 69 -21.63 -12.61 -6.68
N ALA A 70 -21.12 -11.78 -7.59
CA ALA A 70 -21.69 -11.77 -8.94
C ALA A 70 -21.37 -13.13 -9.60
N THR A 71 -22.40 -13.91 -9.95
CA THR A 71 -22.18 -15.18 -10.64
C THR A 71 -21.65 -14.95 -12.06
N ALA A 72 -21.02 -15.97 -12.65
CA ALA A 72 -20.54 -15.91 -14.02
C ALA A 72 -21.68 -15.60 -15.01
N GLU A 73 -22.88 -16.11 -14.75
CA GLU A 73 -24.08 -15.83 -15.54
C GLU A 73 -24.49 -14.35 -15.44
N GLN A 74 -24.45 -13.77 -14.24
CA GLN A 74 -24.79 -12.37 -14.03
C GLN A 74 -23.76 -11.44 -14.69
N ALA A 75 -22.47 -11.78 -14.61
CA ALA A 75 -21.42 -11.06 -15.34
C ALA A 75 -21.63 -11.14 -16.87
N GLY A 76 -21.98 -12.32 -17.38
CA GLY A 76 -22.28 -12.53 -18.80
C GLY A 76 -23.50 -11.73 -19.28
N ALA A 77 -24.58 -11.70 -18.48
CA ALA A 77 -25.77 -10.91 -18.78
C ALA A 77 -25.47 -9.41 -18.83
N ASN A 78 -24.72 -8.90 -17.84
CA ASN A 78 -24.29 -7.50 -17.81
C ASN A 78 -23.42 -7.13 -19.03
N ALA A 79 -22.48 -8.00 -19.42
CA ALA A 79 -21.64 -7.77 -20.59
C ALA A 79 -22.45 -7.72 -21.89
N ALA A 80 -23.43 -8.62 -22.06
CA ALA A 80 -24.31 -8.64 -23.21
C ALA A 80 -25.17 -7.36 -23.29
N GLU A 81 -25.68 -6.88 -22.15
CA GLU A 81 -26.48 -5.66 -22.07
C GLU A 81 -25.67 -4.40 -22.44
N VAL A 82 -24.42 -4.32 -21.97
CA VAL A 82 -23.50 -3.23 -22.33
C VAL A 82 -23.17 -3.26 -23.82
N ALA A 83 -22.89 -4.44 -24.38
CA ALA A 83 -22.62 -4.60 -25.81
C ALA A 83 -23.82 -4.13 -26.67
N ALA A 84 -25.03 -4.52 -26.29
CA ALA A 84 -26.26 -4.11 -26.98
C ALA A 84 -26.45 -2.59 -26.95
N ARG A 85 -26.22 -1.94 -25.80
CA ARG A 85 -26.30 -0.48 -25.69
C ARG A 85 -25.24 0.23 -26.54
N ALA A 86 -24.01 -0.28 -26.58
CA ALA A 86 -22.94 0.30 -27.38
C ALA A 86 -23.26 0.24 -28.88
N GLN A 87 -23.79 -0.89 -29.35
CA GLN A 87 -24.21 -1.07 -30.74
C GLN A 87 -25.36 -0.13 -31.12
N ALA A 88 -26.36 0.00 -30.25
CA ALA A 88 -27.47 0.93 -30.45
C ALA A 88 -27.01 2.40 -30.51
N ALA A 89 -26.06 2.78 -29.64
CA ALA A 89 -25.47 4.12 -29.65
C ALA A 89 -24.65 4.39 -30.92
N ALA A 90 -23.89 3.40 -31.40
CA ALA A 90 -23.14 3.52 -32.66
C ALA A 90 -24.07 3.72 -33.86
N ALA A 91 -25.13 2.90 -33.99
CA ALA A 91 -26.11 3.04 -35.06
C ALA A 91 -26.85 4.39 -35.02
N ALA A 92 -27.16 4.90 -33.82
CA ALA A 92 -27.78 6.22 -33.66
C ALA A 92 -26.82 7.35 -34.07
N ALA A 93 -25.51 7.22 -33.80
CA ALA A 93 -24.51 8.19 -34.21
C ALA A 93 -24.34 8.21 -35.75
N GLU A 94 -24.29 7.05 -36.39
CA GLU A 94 -24.24 6.95 -37.87
C GLU A 94 -25.47 7.61 -38.51
N ALA A 95 -26.67 7.28 -38.03
CA ALA A 95 -27.91 7.88 -38.53
C ALA A 95 -27.98 9.41 -38.33
N ALA A 96 -27.40 9.93 -37.25
CA ALA A 96 -27.31 11.37 -37.00
C ALA A 96 -26.27 12.06 -37.91
N THR A 97 -25.28 11.32 -38.42
CA THR A 97 -24.25 11.83 -39.31
C THR A 97 -24.73 11.87 -40.77
N ASP A 98 -25.54 10.88 -41.17
CA ASP A 98 -26.15 10.82 -42.52
C ASP A 98 -27.32 11.80 -42.71
N ALA A 99 -27.86 12.35 -41.63
CA ALA A 99 -28.95 13.33 -41.66
C ALA A 99 -28.47 14.80 -41.71
N GLN A 100 -27.16 15.04 -41.73
CA GLN A 100 -26.54 16.36 -41.95
C GLN A 100 -26.03 16.53 -43.38
#